data_AF-A0A844CW25-F1
#
_entry.id   AF-A0A844CW25-F1
#
_cell.length_a   1.000
_cell.length_b   1.000
_cell.length_c   1.000
_cell.angle_alpha   90.00
_cell.angle_beta   90.00
_cell.angle_gamma   90.00
#
_symmetry.space_group_name_H-M   'P 1'
#
loop_
_entity.id
_entity.type
_entity.pdbx_description
1 polymer ?
#
loop_
_entity_poly.entity_id
_entity_poly.type
_entity_poly.pdbx_seq_one_letter_code
_entity_poly.pdbx_strand_id
1 'polypeptide(L)' 'MRIRRAKQRCRPILHLSVKQFITGFCWHKADDEMVVYLEGITRPVRPCDITIIEEAT' A
#
# COMPACT_ATOMS: atom_id res chain seq x y z
N MET A 1 0.07 -24.00 -7.16
CA MET A 1 0.39 -22.56 -7.21
C MET A 1 0.68 -22.09 -5.78
N ARG A 2 1.96 -21.89 -5.43
CA ARG A 2 2.39 -21.59 -4.06
C ARG A 2 2.42 -20.08 -3.89
N ILE A 3 1.43 -19.49 -3.22
CA ILE A 3 1.41 -18.05 -2.93
C ILE A 3 2.57 -17.79 -1.95
N ARG A 4 3.69 -17.29 -2.46
CA ARG A 4 4.71 -16.67 -1.62
C ARG A 4 4.08 -15.40 -1.08
N ARG A 5 3.44 -15.47 0.10
CA ARG A 5 3.15 -14.27 0.89
C ARG A 5 4.50 -13.65 1.21
N ALA A 6 4.97 -12.74 0.35
CA ALA A 6 6.01 -11.81 0.72
C ALA A 6 5.51 -11.18 2.02
N LYS A 7 6.28 -11.31 3.10
CA LYS A 7 6.03 -10.59 4.35
C LYS A 7 6.15 -9.10 4.01
N GLN A 8 5.08 -8.51 3.46
CA GLN A 8 4.95 -7.08 3.35
C GLN A 8 5.05 -6.58 4.78
N ARG A 9 6.12 -5.86 5.09
CA ARG A 9 6.15 -5.09 6.33
C ARG A 9 4.97 -4.14 6.21
N CYS A 10 3.96 -4.32 7.06
CA CYS A 10 2.93 -3.30 7.26
C CYS A 10 3.66 -2.03 7.66
N ARG A 11 3.79 -1.08 6.73
CA ARG A 11 4.41 0.22 7.00
C ARG A 11 3.30 1.21 7.32
N PRO A 12 3.44 2.02 8.38
CA PRO A 12 2.53 3.13 8.60
C PRO A 12 2.73 4.17 7.49
N ILE A 13 1.62 4.64 6.93
CA ILE A 13 1.59 5.69 5.91
C ILE A 13 0.57 6.76 6.29
N LEU A 14 0.66 7.92 5.65
CA LEU A 14 -0.41 8.92 5.62
C LEU A 14 -1.12 8.85 4.26
N HIS A 15 -2.45 8.84 4.31
CA HIS A 15 -3.32 9.00 3.15
C HIS A 15 -4.45 9.94 3.55
N LEU A 16 -4.66 11.03 2.80
CA LEU A 16 -5.60 12.10 3.15
C LEU A 16 -5.42 12.62 4.60
N SER A 17 -4.16 12.78 5.02
CA SER A 17 -3.78 13.18 6.40
C SER A 17 -4.21 12.22 7.51
N VAL A 18 -4.72 11.03 7.17
CA VAL A 18 -5.07 9.97 8.13
C VAL A 18 -3.97 8.90 8.13
N LYS A 19 -3.54 8.49 9.32
CA LYS A 19 -2.59 7.39 9.49
C LYS A 19 -3.26 6.06 9.14
N GLN A 20 -2.70 5.33 8.21
CA GLN A 20 -3.23 4.04 7.72
C GLN A 20 -2.09 3.03 7.55
N PHE A 21 -2.46 1.77 7.32
CA PHE A 21 -1.53 0.68 7.04
C PHE A 21 -1.75 0.10 5.66
N ILE A 22 -0.65 -0.24 4.99
CA ILE A 22 -0.68 -0.94 3.72
C ILE A 22 -0.99 -2.42 3.99
N THR A 23 -2.04 -2.94 3.35
CA THR A 23 -2.43 -4.35 3.41
C THR A 23 -1.93 -5.14 2.19
N GLY A 24 -1.70 -4.47 1.06
CA GLY A 24 -1.27 -5.12 -0.17
C GLY A 24 -0.79 -4.15 -1.25
N PHE A 25 0.05 -4.66 -2.15
CA PHE A 25 0.39 -4.03 -3.41
C PHE A 25 -0.12 -4.90 -4.55
N CYS A 26 -0.66 -4.30 -5.61
CA CYS A 26 -1.05 -5.04 -6.81
C CYS A 26 -0.65 -4.27 -8.06
N TRP A 27 -0.20 -5.02 -9.07
CA TRP A 27 0.07 -4.49 -10.40
C TRP A 27 -0.63 -5.40 -11.39
N HIS A 28 -1.67 -4.91 -12.07
CA HIS A 28 -2.34 -5.69 -13.10
C HIS A 28 -1.62 -5.50 -14.44
N LYS A 29 -1.61 -6.56 -15.26
CA LYS A 29 -1.09 -6.45 -16.62
C LYS A 29 -1.98 -5.45 -17.37
N ALA A 30 -1.34 -4.41 -17.94
CA ALA A 30 -1.93 -3.22 -18.58
C ALA A 30 -2.11 -1.98 -17.68
N ASP A 31 -1.78 -2.04 -16.38
CA ASP A 31 -1.72 -0.82 -15.58
C ASP A 31 -0.39 -0.08 -15.83
N ASP A 32 -0.49 1.22 -16.11
CA ASP A 32 0.67 2.12 -16.22
C ASP A 32 1.38 2.30 -14.85
N GLU A 33 0.66 2.15 -13.74
CA GLU A 33 1.18 2.26 -12.39
C GLU A 33 0.63 1.15 -11.46
N MET A 34 1.42 0.76 -10.46
CA MET A 34 0.99 -0.11 -9.37
C MET A 34 -0.11 0.56 -8.52
N VAL A 35 -0.99 -0.22 -7.90
CA VAL A 35 -1.95 0.26 -6.89
C VAL A 35 -1.67 -0.30 -5.49
N VAL A 36 -2.09 0.44 -4.48
CA VAL A 36 -1.92 0.15 -3.05
C VAL A 36 -3.29 -0.08 -2.41
N TYR A 37 -3.40 -1.14 -1.61
CA TYR A 37 -4.57 -1.38 -0.76
C TYR A 37 -4.26 -0.97 0.67
N LEU A 38 -5.15 -0.16 1.23
CA LEU A 38 -5.05 0.35 2.59
C LEU A 38 -6.13 -0.29 3.48
N GLU A 39 -5.79 -0.51 4.74
CA GLU A 39 -6.74 -1.04 5.72
C GLU A 39 -7.94 -0.09 5.88
N GLY A 40 -9.16 -0.62 5.78
CA GLY A 40 -10.39 0.17 5.92
C GLY A 40 -10.81 1.01 4.71
N ILE A 41 -10.04 0.99 3.61
CA ILE A 41 -10.38 1.69 2.36
C ILE A 41 -10.76 0.66 1.29
N THR A 42 -11.93 0.84 0.68
CA THR A 42 -12.47 -0.11 -0.31
C THR A 42 -11.96 0.12 -1.73
N ARG A 43 -11.41 1.31 -2.00
CA ARG A 43 -10.88 1.67 -3.32
C ARG A 43 -9.35 1.54 -3.37
N PRO A 44 -8.77 1.10 -4.50
CA PRO A 44 -7.33 1.14 -4.68
C PRO A 44 -6.82 2.58 -4.61
N VAL A 45 -5.65 2.77 -4.00
CA VAL A 45 -4.98 4.06 -3.84
C VAL A 45 -3.71 4.06 -4.68
N ARG A 46 -3.37 5.19 -5.31
CA ARG A 46 -2.12 5.26 -6.07
C ARG A 46 -0.93 5.47 -5.14
N PRO A 47 0.26 4.94 -5.46
CA PRO A 47 1.48 5.17 -4.70
C PRO A 47 1.81 6.64 -4.50
N CYS A 48 1.53 7.50 -5.48
CA CYS A 48 1.75 8.95 -5.39
C CYS A 48 0.81 9.67 -4.41
N ASP A 49 -0.31 9.06 -4.01
CA ASP A 49 -1.28 9.64 -3.09
C ASP A 49 -0.97 9.32 -1.60
N ILE A 50 0.09 8.55 -1.32
CA ILE A 50 0.49 8.15 0.04
C ILE A 50 1.85 8.75 0.43
N THR A 51 2.03 9.02 1.72
CA THR A 51 3.32 9.41 2.29
C THR A 51 3.80 8.37 3.28
N ILE A 52 5.00 7.83 3.08
CA ILE A 52 5.61 6.87 4.01
C ILE A 52 6.05 7.62 5.27
N ILE A 53 5.64 7.13 6.44
CA ILE A 53 6.15 7.63 7.71
C ILE A 53 7.44 6.86 8.00
N GLU A 54 8.59 7.50 7.86
CA GLU A 54 9.86 6.92 8.32
C GLU A 54 9.90 6.97 9.85
N GLU A 55 10.01 5.81 10.50
CA GLU A 55 10.32 5.75 11.93
C GLU A 55 11.80 6.10 12.09
N ALA A 56 12.11 7.12 12.89
CA ALA A 56 13.47 7.43 13.29
C ALA A 56 14.02 6.26 14.10
N THR A 57 14.92 5.48 13.49
CA THR A 57 15.70 4.42 14.17
C THR A 57 16.65 4.98 15.20
#